data_AF-A0A917GJL9-F1
#
_entry.id   AF-A0A917GJL9-F1
#
_cell.length_a   1.000
_cell.length_b   1.000
_cell.length_c   1.000
_cell.angle_alpha   90.00
_cell.angle_beta   90.00
_cell.angle_gamma   90.00
#
_symmetry.space_group_name_H-M   'P 1'
#
loop_
_entity.id
_entity.type
_entity.pdbx_description
1 polymer ?
#
loop_
_entity_poly.entity_id
_entity_poly.type
_entity_poly.pdbx_seq_one_letter_code
_entity_poly.pdbx_strand_id
1 'polypeptide(L)'
;MKMNFLFFLVSAFSYSQTATYPPEPGRYETYQTKEEQTISIGDKVEIGIPYGGKEFIFISQGNEYVKSRLAGDIVEIIKLEALSNNKTSYKMQAYFKGYGLLPVVIDLENALKVKEIILLNQ
;
A
#
# COMPACT_ATOMS: atom_id res chain seq x y z
N MET A 1 -41.54 30.60 -26.46
CA MET A 1 -40.93 30.84 -25.12
C MET A 1 -39.73 29.91 -25.01
N LYS A 2 -38.50 30.44 -25.03
CA LYS A 2 -37.27 29.62 -25.02
C LYS A 2 -36.92 29.28 -23.57
N MET A 3 -36.94 28.00 -23.21
CA MET A 3 -36.57 27.53 -21.87
C MET A 3 -35.10 27.07 -21.90
N ASN A 4 -34.23 27.86 -21.30
CA ASN A 4 -32.80 27.54 -21.20
C ASN A 4 -32.60 26.40 -20.21
N PHE A 5 -32.03 25.29 -20.69
CA PHE A 5 -31.64 24.15 -19.88
C PHE A 5 -30.28 24.47 -19.24
N LEU A 6 -30.28 24.81 -17.95
CA LEU A 6 -29.06 25.11 -17.20
C LEU A 6 -28.40 23.79 -16.79
N PHE A 7 -27.34 23.40 -17.52
CA PHE A 7 -26.50 22.25 -17.20
C PHE A 7 -25.57 22.63 -16.03
N PHE A 8 -25.87 22.16 -14.82
CA PHE A 8 -24.90 22.18 -13.72
C PHE A 8 -23.89 21.06 -13.92
N LEU A 9 -22.70 21.42 -14.42
CA LEU A 9 -21.53 20.56 -14.43
C LEU A 9 -21.01 20.45 -12.98
N VAL A 10 -21.40 19.37 -12.28
CA VAL A 10 -20.78 19.02 -11.00
C VAL A 10 -19.43 18.40 -11.32
N SER A 11 -18.37 19.21 -11.25
CA SER A 11 -17.01 18.70 -11.23
C SER A 11 -16.80 17.92 -9.94
N ALA A 12 -16.81 16.58 -10.03
CA ALA A 12 -16.35 15.71 -8.96
C ALA A 12 -14.84 15.88 -8.84
N PHE A 13 -14.40 16.81 -7.98
CA PHE A 13 -13.04 16.75 -7.45
C PHE A 13 -12.99 15.52 -6.54
N SER A 14 -12.70 14.37 -7.13
CA SER A 14 -12.26 13.21 -6.36
C SER A 14 -10.89 13.58 -5.80
N TYR A 15 -10.88 14.15 -4.60
CA TYR A 15 -9.66 14.20 -3.80
C TYR A 15 -9.27 12.74 -3.54
N SER A 16 -8.40 12.21 -4.40
CA SER A 16 -7.66 10.99 -4.10
C SER A 16 -7.01 11.21 -2.74
N GLN A 17 -7.38 10.40 -1.74
CA GLN A 17 -6.92 10.60 -0.37
C GLN A 17 -5.47 10.16 -0.30
N THR A 18 -4.55 11.13 -0.33
CA THR A 18 -3.11 10.92 -0.14
C THR A 18 -2.75 10.99 1.34
N ALA A 19 -2.06 9.97 1.84
CA ALA A 19 -1.36 10.03 3.12
C ALA A 19 0.12 10.38 2.93
N THR A 20 0.73 11.03 3.92
CA THR A 20 2.16 11.32 3.96
C THR A 20 2.74 10.75 5.24
N TYR A 21 3.97 10.24 5.22
CA TYR A 21 4.65 9.78 6.43
C TYR A 21 4.89 10.94 7.43
N PRO A 22 4.54 10.79 8.73
CA PRO A 22 3.81 9.67 9.34
C PRO A 22 2.30 9.77 9.06
N PRO A 23 1.62 8.67 8.68
CA PRO A 23 0.22 8.72 8.32
C PRO A 23 -0.69 8.85 9.55
N GLU A 24 -1.85 9.47 9.34
CA GLU A 24 -3.01 9.35 10.23
C GLU A 24 -3.76 8.03 9.96
N PRO A 25 -4.56 7.51 10.91
CA PRO A 25 -5.35 6.30 10.67
C PRO A 25 -6.41 6.52 9.59
N GLY A 26 -6.48 5.59 8.64
CA GLY A 26 -7.40 5.71 7.52
C GLY A 26 -7.06 4.79 6.37
N ARG A 27 -7.89 4.86 5.32
CA ARG A 27 -7.64 4.22 4.03
C ARG A 27 -7.32 5.29 3.01
N TYR A 28 -6.35 4.99 2.16
CA TYR A 28 -5.77 5.96 1.24
C TYR A 28 -5.65 5.35 -0.16
N GLU A 29 -5.67 6.21 -1.17
CA GLU A 29 -5.40 5.81 -2.56
C GLU A 29 -3.92 5.94 -2.90
N THR A 30 -3.26 6.91 -2.28
CA THR A 30 -1.85 7.22 -2.47
C THR A 30 -1.17 7.42 -1.12
N TYR A 31 0.11 7.09 -1.06
CA TYR A 31 0.96 7.26 0.10
C TYR A 31 2.33 7.79 -0.30
N GLN A 32 2.78 8.85 0.36
CA GLN A 32 4.13 9.37 0.25
C GLN A 32 4.97 8.84 1.42
N THR A 33 6.01 8.07 1.10
CA THR A 33 6.90 7.43 2.08
C THR A 33 7.81 8.45 2.75
N LYS A 34 8.52 8.01 3.79
CA LYS A 34 9.55 8.82 4.45
C LYS A 34 10.67 9.27 3.51
N GLU A 35 10.96 8.49 2.47
CA GLU A 35 12.00 8.78 1.46
C GLU A 35 11.43 9.56 0.26
N GLU A 36 10.27 10.20 0.44
CA GLU A 36 9.56 11.00 -0.58
C GLU A 36 9.11 10.21 -1.82
N GLN A 37 9.17 8.88 -1.76
CA GLN A 37 8.65 7.99 -2.78
C GLN A 37 7.12 7.99 -2.73
N THR A 38 6.45 8.01 -3.89
CA THR A 38 4.99 7.91 -3.95
C THR A 38 4.57 6.50 -4.36
N ILE A 39 3.59 5.95 -3.65
CA ILE A 39 3.02 4.62 -3.85
C ILE A 39 1.51 4.74 -3.91
N SER A 40 0.88 4.18 -4.93
CA SER A 40 -0.57 4.23 -5.14
C SER A 40 -1.18 2.84 -5.23
N ILE A 41 -2.48 2.74 -4.97
CA ILE A 41 -3.25 1.55 -5.34
C ILE A 41 -3.15 1.35 -6.86
N GLY A 42 -2.89 0.12 -7.29
CA GLY A 42 -2.63 -0.26 -8.67
C GLY A 42 -1.13 -0.30 -9.03
N ASP A 43 -0.25 0.23 -8.19
CA ASP A 43 1.19 0.13 -8.42
C ASP A 43 1.65 -1.32 -8.31
N LYS A 44 2.61 -1.66 -9.17
CA LYS A 44 3.32 -2.94 -9.13
C LYS A 44 4.62 -2.81 -8.37
N VAL A 45 4.85 -3.75 -7.47
CA VAL A 45 6.08 -3.86 -6.69
C VAL A 45 6.65 -5.26 -6.83
N GLU A 46 7.96 -5.37 -6.77
CA GLU A 46 8.64 -6.65 -6.68
C GLU A 46 8.84 -7.02 -5.22
N ILE A 47 8.54 -8.27 -4.88
CA ILE A 47 8.89 -8.87 -3.60
C ILE A 47 10.37 -9.21 -3.66
N GLY A 48 11.18 -8.57 -2.81
CA GLY A 48 12.62 -8.77 -2.78
C GLY A 48 13.01 -10.07 -2.06
N ILE A 49 14.10 -10.01 -1.31
CA ILE A 49 14.65 -11.16 -0.59
C ILE A 49 14.26 -11.05 0.90
N PRO A 50 13.89 -12.16 1.57
CA PRO A 50 13.56 -12.14 2.99
C PRO A 50 14.74 -11.67 3.86
N TYR A 51 14.51 -10.64 4.67
CA TYR A 51 15.52 -10.16 5.62
C TYR A 51 15.73 -11.14 6.77
N GLY A 52 14.69 -11.89 7.15
CA GLY A 52 14.75 -12.96 8.16
C GLY A 52 15.44 -14.25 7.68
N GLY A 53 16.05 -14.27 6.49
CA GLY A 53 16.74 -15.40 5.91
C GLY A 53 15.80 -16.43 5.27
N LYS A 54 14.96 -17.11 6.06
CA LYS A 54 14.00 -18.12 5.54
C LYS A 54 12.60 -17.55 5.31
N GLU A 55 12.28 -16.43 5.95
CA GLU A 55 10.95 -15.83 5.99
C GLU A 55 11.08 -14.31 5.93
N PHE A 56 10.06 -13.68 5.35
CA PHE A 56 9.92 -12.23 5.35
C PHE A 56 9.44 -11.77 6.72
N ILE A 57 10.04 -10.72 7.28
CA ILE A 57 9.65 -10.23 8.62
C ILE A 57 8.64 -9.07 8.56
N PHE A 58 8.50 -8.43 7.40
CA PHE A 58 7.55 -7.34 7.17
C PHE A 58 6.46 -7.68 6.16
N ILE A 59 6.40 -8.94 5.73
CA ILE A 59 5.36 -9.46 4.83
C ILE A 59 4.68 -10.65 5.52
N SER A 60 3.37 -10.59 5.65
CA SER A 60 2.58 -11.60 6.36
C SER A 60 1.27 -11.93 5.66
N GLN A 61 0.78 -13.15 5.87
CA GLN A 61 -0.53 -13.60 5.41
C GLN A 61 -1.20 -14.36 6.56
N GLY A 62 -2.41 -13.93 6.95
CA GLY A 62 -3.14 -14.61 8.04
C GLY A 62 -2.39 -14.65 9.38
N ASN A 63 -1.63 -13.59 9.71
CA ASN A 63 -0.76 -13.49 10.88
C ASN A 63 0.49 -14.38 10.87
N GLU A 64 0.80 -15.04 9.75
CA GLU A 64 2.05 -15.79 9.57
C GLU A 64 2.99 -15.06 8.63
N TYR A 65 4.29 -15.12 8.90
CA TYR A 65 5.30 -14.59 8.00
C TYR A 65 5.34 -15.36 6.69
N VAL A 66 5.42 -14.61 5.59
CA VAL A 66 5.50 -15.20 4.26
C VAL A 66 6.85 -15.93 4.11
N LYS A 67 6.82 -17.11 3.47
CA LYS A 67 8.03 -17.89 3.16
C LYS A 67 8.77 -17.28 1.96
N SER A 68 10.07 -17.53 1.88
CA SER A 68 10.96 -17.06 0.79
C SER A 68 10.51 -17.39 -0.64
N ARG A 69 9.54 -18.30 -0.83
CA ARG A 69 9.01 -18.67 -2.15
C ARG A 69 8.44 -17.49 -2.95
N LEU A 70 7.96 -16.46 -2.28
CA LEU A 70 7.43 -15.24 -2.93
C LEU A 70 8.53 -14.28 -3.42
N ALA A 71 9.81 -14.54 -3.13
CA ALA A 71 10.90 -13.70 -3.60
C ALA A 71 10.98 -13.68 -5.14
N GLY A 72 11.09 -12.47 -5.70
CA GLY A 72 11.09 -12.18 -7.13
C GLY A 72 9.72 -12.05 -7.77
N ASP A 73 8.63 -12.32 -7.05
CA ASP A 73 7.28 -12.15 -7.60
C ASP A 73 6.91 -10.67 -7.72
N ILE A 74 6.24 -10.31 -8.81
CA ILE A 74 5.67 -8.98 -9.01
C ILE A 74 4.20 -9.00 -8.59
N VAL A 75 3.84 -8.10 -7.68
CA VAL A 75 2.49 -8.02 -7.11
C VAL A 75 1.92 -6.61 -7.22
N GLU A 76 0.60 -6.52 -7.30
CA GLU A 76 -0.13 -5.27 -7.41
C GLU A 76 -0.72 -4.87 -6.05
N ILE A 77 -0.54 -3.60 -5.68
CA ILE A 77 -1.11 -3.03 -4.46
C ILE A 77 -2.61 -2.83 -4.66
N ILE A 78 -3.44 -3.53 -3.90
CA ILE A 78 -4.90 -3.43 -4.00
C ILE A 78 -5.52 -2.54 -2.93
N LYS A 79 -4.77 -2.21 -1.88
CA LYS A 79 -5.25 -1.39 -0.77
C LYS A 79 -4.07 -0.82 0.02
N LEU A 80 -4.22 0.43 0.45
CA LEU A 80 -3.36 1.10 1.43
C LEU A 80 -4.20 1.47 2.65
N GLU A 81 -3.73 1.09 3.84
CA GLU A 81 -4.42 1.38 5.10
C GLU A 81 -3.41 1.65 6.21
N ALA A 82 -3.56 2.80 6.87
CA ALA A 82 -2.78 3.15 8.04
C ALA A 82 -3.44 2.55 9.29
N LEU A 83 -2.78 1.57 9.89
CA LEU A 83 -3.24 0.92 11.12
C LEU A 83 -2.36 1.29 12.30
N SER A 84 -2.99 1.36 13.48
CA SER A 84 -2.31 1.62 14.74
C SER A 84 -1.31 0.50 15.02
N ASN A 85 -0.04 0.87 15.18
CA ASN A 85 1.02 -0.01 15.67
C ASN A 85 1.03 -0.04 17.21
N ASN A 86 0.65 1.08 17.83
CA ASN A 86 0.40 1.26 19.26
C ASN A 86 -0.52 2.49 19.46
N LYS A 87 -0.87 2.83 20.71
CA LYS A 87 -1.80 3.93 21.03
C LYS A 87 -1.44 5.30 20.41
N THR A 88 -0.22 5.51 19.92
CA THR A 88 0.28 6.83 19.48
C THR A 88 0.96 6.83 18.11
N SER A 89 1.14 5.69 17.44
CA SER A 89 1.79 5.62 16.13
C SER A 89 1.05 4.69 15.17
N TYR A 90 1.02 5.09 13.89
CA TYR A 90 0.38 4.37 12.81
C TYR A 90 1.43 3.95 11.79
N LYS A 91 1.21 2.78 11.19
CA LYS A 91 2.03 2.25 10.11
C LYS A 91 1.18 2.13 8.88
N MET A 92 1.73 2.54 7.74
CA MET A 92 1.10 2.27 6.46
C MET A 92 1.25 0.79 6.12
N GLN A 93 0.12 0.12 5.91
CA GLN A 93 0.08 -1.24 5.40
C GLN A 93 -0.36 -1.24 3.95
N ALA A 94 0.40 -1.93 3.11
CA ALA A 94 -0.01 -2.26 1.76
C ALA A 94 -0.53 -3.69 1.70
N TYR A 95 -1.56 -3.90 0.90
CA TYR A 95 -2.18 -5.21 0.70
C TYR A 95 -2.04 -5.60 -0.76
N PHE A 96 -1.82 -6.88 -1.01
CA PHE A 96 -1.90 -7.47 -2.33
C PHE A 96 -2.60 -8.83 -2.28
N LYS A 97 -2.96 -9.33 -3.47
CA LYS A 97 -3.63 -10.62 -3.58
C LYS A 97 -2.70 -11.75 -3.11
N GLY A 98 -3.10 -12.43 -2.05
CA GLY A 98 -2.38 -13.60 -1.54
C GLY A 98 -2.82 -14.91 -2.17
N TYR A 99 -2.32 -16.00 -1.60
CA TYR A 99 -2.78 -17.35 -1.93
C TYR A 99 -4.09 -17.68 -1.22
N GLY A 100 -5.09 -18.17 -1.96
CA GLY A 100 -6.39 -18.52 -1.38
C GLY A 100 -7.22 -17.27 -1.03
N LEU A 101 -7.82 -17.26 0.16
CA LEU A 101 -8.82 -16.27 0.56
C LEU A 101 -8.25 -15.06 1.33
N LEU A 102 -7.01 -15.14 1.82
CA LEU A 102 -6.41 -14.11 2.66
C LEU A 102 -5.48 -13.21 1.85
N PRO A 103 -5.54 -11.88 2.01
CA PRO A 103 -4.57 -10.99 1.39
C PRO A 103 -3.21 -11.13 2.08
N VAL A 104 -2.14 -10.83 1.33
CA VAL A 104 -0.84 -10.60 1.93
C VAL A 104 -0.74 -9.14 2.34
N VAL A 105 -0.16 -8.90 3.50
CA VAL A 105 -0.04 -7.60 4.16
C VAL A 105 1.43 -7.26 4.32
N ILE A 106 1.79 -6.04 3.95
CA ILE A 106 3.16 -5.50 4.01
C ILE A 106 3.18 -4.34 5.01
N ASP A 107 4.12 -4.35 5.96
CA ASP A 107 4.53 -3.16 6.70
C ASP A 107 5.43 -2.30 5.81
N LEU A 108 4.84 -1.31 5.13
CA LEU A 108 5.40 -0.71 3.91
C LEU A 108 6.74 -0.01 4.13
N GLU A 109 6.82 0.85 5.14
CA GLU A 109 8.05 1.60 5.46
C GLU A 109 9.21 0.67 5.83
N ASN A 110 8.93 -0.36 6.63
CA ASN A 110 9.97 -1.28 7.06
C ASN A 110 10.41 -2.20 5.93
N ALA A 111 9.46 -2.71 5.13
CA ALA A 111 9.74 -3.59 4.00
C ALA A 111 10.57 -2.89 2.91
N LEU A 112 10.28 -1.62 2.61
CA LEU A 112 11.07 -0.80 1.68
C LEU A 112 12.50 -0.60 2.20
N LYS A 113 12.63 -0.21 3.47
CA LYS A 113 13.93 0.05 4.11
C LYS A 113 14.87 -1.16 4.04
N VAL A 114 14.35 -2.37 4.22
CA VAL A 114 15.15 -3.61 4.17
C VAL A 114 15.15 -4.29 2.81
N LYS A 115 14.49 -3.71 1.80
CA LYS A 115 14.35 -4.26 0.44
C LYS A 115 13.63 -5.61 0.39
N GLU A 116 12.71 -5.85 1.31
CA GLU A 116 11.72 -6.92 1.16
C GLU A 116 10.66 -6.56 0.11
N ILE A 117 10.50 -5.26 -0.17
CA ILE A 117 9.72 -4.73 -1.29
C ILE A 117 10.57 -3.74 -2.08
N ILE A 118 10.47 -3.81 -3.41
CA ILE A 118 11.18 -2.96 -4.36
C ILE A 118 10.14 -2.30 -5.27
N LEU A 119 10.20 -0.98 -5.38
CA LEU A 119 9.36 -0.22 -6.30
C LEU A 119 9.92 -0.35 -7.72
N LEU A 120 9.06 -0.68 -8.69
CA LEU A 120 9.48 -0.97 -10.06
C LEU A 120 9.53 0.26 -10.99
N ASN A 121 8.85 1.35 -10.64
CA ASN A 121 8.63 2.51 -11.50
C ASN A 121 9.24 3.81 -10.94
N GLN A 122 10.41 3.73 -10.29
CA GLN A 122 11.10 4.90 -9.77
C GLN A 122 12.48 5.09 -10.38
#